data_AF-A0A2B4S6A9-F1
#
_entry.id   AF-A0A2B4S6A9-F1
#
_cell.length_a   1.000
_cell.length_b   1.000
_cell.length_c   1.000
_cell.angle_alpha   90.00
_cell.angle_beta   90.00
_cell.angle_gamma   90.00
#
_symmetry.space_group_name_H-M   'P 1'
#
loop_
_entity.id
_entity.type
_entity.pdbx_description
1 polymer ?
#
loop_
_entity_poly.entity_id
_entity_poly.type
_entity_poly.pdbx_seq_one_letter_code
_entity_poly.pdbx_strand_id
1 'polypeptide(L)'
;MPNSTVGSSESGGSNASRKSWTRQYHTINRTSTVDETLFASPKKVRPGEEDAFAAALSERSRRRSSPGGKKSPAKSEEPEMIQVITKDLIRRLRVPQEDPSGRSIILEVGEFRRIKSASHVPTQAEKEASMEEMKKRKEALQNASEERKNFMQTMELKRKENAKPSDLEQEKMIQSGTLLDKANELMEEQDDEIKKLNEAMLQYLDKLQAEDLENLIKKKEVQRALMKEVAKANEEIAELKERKAAQDKLEEIKVMEYLKQKAEREEAYQRELEVARVEKEKEIARLRAQQERAKDKQAEKDALRAKRNQEEAEREWRRKEKEEAEKKKQTEEMLRAAREVQVRNKDHFLAVQAARDRAEFERVLMVQEEQQLKDEDAEKVDAVRRHQHAAEVRQQVREKEKDRIKARNAFFEEGIKLDQEARARRQKLDEIKRRKLQELKDAGVPDKYCNEVARRIEAPPPSLSRMY
;
A
#
# COMPACT_ATOMS: atom_id res chain seq x y z
N MET A 1 27.24 49.27 -7.14
CA MET A 1 27.22 47.86 -6.70
C MET A 1 25.91 47.63 -5.97
N PRO A 2 24.98 46.82 -6.50
CA PRO A 2 23.70 46.62 -5.85
C PRO A 2 23.78 45.38 -4.95
N ASN A 3 23.56 45.59 -3.64
CA ASN A 3 23.07 44.57 -2.73
C ASN A 3 21.56 44.74 -2.63
N SER A 4 20.78 43.70 -2.93
CA SER A 4 19.39 43.59 -2.49
C SER A 4 18.97 42.12 -2.36
N THR A 5 18.75 41.76 -1.11
CA THR A 5 18.10 40.58 -0.54
C THR A 5 16.81 40.16 -1.25
N VAL A 6 16.63 38.85 -1.49
CA VAL A 6 15.29 38.23 -1.61
C VAL A 6 15.30 36.90 -0.85
N GLY A 7 14.35 36.77 0.07
CA GLY A 7 14.25 35.71 1.06
C GLY A 7 13.61 34.42 0.54
N SER A 8 13.90 33.34 1.28
CA SER A 8 13.20 32.06 1.21
C SER A 8 11.80 32.18 1.80
N SER A 9 10.82 31.59 1.12
CA SER A 9 9.57 31.14 1.74
C SER A 9 9.08 29.88 1.03
N GLU A 10 8.75 28.88 1.83
CA GLU A 10 8.18 27.60 1.45
C GLU A 10 6.71 27.75 1.01
N SER A 11 6.24 26.74 0.27
CA SER A 11 4.89 26.15 0.25
C SER A 11 4.18 26.13 -1.11
N GLY A 12 3.70 24.94 -1.48
CA GLY A 12 2.87 24.73 -2.67
C GLY A 12 2.84 23.28 -3.18
N GLY A 13 2.77 22.29 -2.29
CA GLY A 13 2.54 20.89 -2.69
C GLY A 13 1.11 20.71 -3.19
N SER A 14 0.94 20.53 -4.50
CA SER A 14 -0.36 20.27 -5.13
C SER A 14 -0.79 18.81 -4.91
N ASN A 15 -1.95 18.66 -4.26
CA ASN A 15 -2.64 17.38 -4.07
C ASN A 15 -3.23 16.91 -5.41
N ALA A 16 -2.48 16.12 -6.17
CA ALA A 16 -2.97 15.46 -7.38
C ALA A 16 -3.60 14.09 -7.05
N SER A 17 -4.82 13.89 -7.54
CA SER A 17 -5.67 12.74 -7.27
C SER A 17 -5.03 11.39 -7.61
N ARG A 18 -5.02 10.46 -6.65
CA ARG A 18 -4.80 9.03 -6.89
C ARG A 18 -6.07 8.39 -7.47
N LYS A 19 -6.25 8.47 -8.80
CA LYS A 19 -7.13 7.55 -9.54
C LYS A 19 -6.25 6.46 -10.15
N SER A 20 -6.18 5.30 -9.50
CA SER A 20 -5.56 4.11 -10.06
C SER A 20 -6.40 3.61 -11.23
N TRP A 21 -5.89 3.79 -12.45
CA TRP A 21 -6.47 3.20 -13.64
C TRP A 21 -6.29 1.68 -13.56
N THR A 22 -7.35 0.96 -13.20
CA THR A 22 -7.36 -0.49 -13.35
C THR A 22 -7.31 -0.82 -14.85
N ARG A 23 -6.16 -1.32 -15.31
CA ARG A 23 -6.00 -1.86 -16.67
C ARG A 23 -6.84 -3.14 -16.79
N GLN A 24 -8.13 -2.99 -17.08
CA GLN A 24 -8.95 -4.10 -17.55
C GLN A 24 -8.76 -4.23 -19.06
N TYR A 25 -7.95 -5.21 -19.48
CA TYR A 25 -7.92 -5.63 -20.87
C TYR A 25 -9.12 -6.57 -21.11
N HIS A 26 -10.01 -6.21 -22.03
CA HIS A 26 -11.01 -7.15 -22.55
C HIS A 26 -10.39 -7.99 -23.67
N THR A 27 -10.40 -9.31 -23.49
CA THR A 27 -9.97 -10.26 -24.50
C THR A 27 -11.09 -10.41 -25.53
N ILE A 28 -10.90 -9.85 -26.73
CA ILE A 28 -11.92 -9.89 -27.79
C ILE A 28 -11.96 -11.26 -28.49
N ASN A 29 -10.81 -11.95 -28.60
CA ASN A 29 -10.74 -13.33 -29.12
C ASN A 29 -9.54 -14.09 -28.54
N ARG A 30 -9.72 -15.39 -28.24
CA ARG A 30 -8.68 -16.26 -27.65
C ARG A 30 -7.78 -16.94 -28.69
N THR A 31 -8.12 -16.82 -29.97
CA THR A 31 -7.38 -17.38 -31.09
C THR A 31 -7.15 -16.27 -32.12
N SER A 32 -5.90 -16.12 -32.53
CA SER A 32 -5.48 -15.17 -33.55
C SER A 32 -5.99 -15.61 -34.92
N THR A 33 -7.09 -15.02 -35.40
CA THR A 33 -7.49 -15.15 -36.82
C THR A 33 -6.69 -14.15 -37.63
N VAL A 34 -5.43 -14.50 -37.91
CA VAL A 34 -4.61 -13.80 -38.90
C VAL A 34 -4.67 -14.64 -40.16
N ASP A 35 -5.03 -14.00 -41.27
CA ASP A 35 -5.03 -14.63 -42.59
C ASP A 35 -3.57 -14.77 -43.05
N GLU A 36 -3.00 -15.95 -42.80
CA GLU A 36 -1.60 -16.26 -43.14
C GLU A 36 -1.36 -16.39 -44.66
N THR A 37 -2.41 -16.27 -45.49
CA THR A 37 -2.26 -16.25 -46.96
C THR A 37 -1.79 -14.89 -47.50
N LEU A 38 -1.83 -13.84 -46.67
CA LEU A 38 -1.38 -12.48 -47.00
C LEU A 38 0.15 -12.28 -46.91
N PHE A 39 0.87 -13.22 -46.29
CA PHE A 39 2.33 -13.21 -46.23
C PHE A 39 2.87 -14.48 -46.88
N ALA A 40 3.50 -14.31 -48.05
CA ALA A 40 4.02 -15.41 -48.86
C ALA A 40 4.93 -16.34 -48.03
N SER A 41 4.47 -17.59 -47.82
CA SER A 41 5.28 -18.64 -47.22
C SER A 41 6.29 -19.18 -48.24
N PRO A 42 7.57 -19.41 -47.87
CA PRO A 42 8.53 -20.01 -48.78
C PRO A 42 8.19 -21.48 -49.04
N LYS A 43 8.36 -21.89 -50.31
CA LYS A 43 8.05 -23.22 -50.87
C LYS A 43 8.61 -24.37 -50.02
N LYS A 44 7.77 -25.39 -49.78
CA LYS A 44 8.17 -26.71 -49.25
C LYS A 44 9.08 -27.44 -50.24
N VAL A 45 10.24 -27.93 -49.76
CA VAL A 45 11.04 -28.98 -50.40
C VAL A 45 10.90 -30.27 -49.60
N ARG A 46 10.94 -31.41 -50.30
CA ARG A 46 10.71 -32.78 -49.80
C ARG A 46 11.88 -33.28 -48.90
N PRO A 47 11.66 -34.32 -48.07
CA PRO A 47 12.51 -34.63 -46.92
C PRO A 47 13.63 -35.64 -47.25
N GLY A 48 14.83 -35.37 -46.74
CA GLY A 48 15.96 -36.29 -46.75
C GLY A 48 17.24 -35.57 -46.37
N GLU A 49 17.79 -35.97 -45.22
CA GLU A 49 19.14 -35.70 -44.70
C GLU A 49 19.41 -34.38 -43.95
N GLU A 50 19.66 -34.62 -42.65
CA GLU A 50 20.47 -33.90 -41.67
C GLU A 50 20.11 -32.44 -41.33
N ASP A 51 19.61 -32.23 -40.11
CA ASP A 51 20.23 -31.23 -39.23
C ASP A 51 19.71 -31.33 -37.78
N ALA A 52 20.65 -31.62 -36.87
CA ALA A 52 20.48 -31.73 -35.42
C ALA A 52 20.15 -30.40 -34.70
N PHE A 53 19.58 -29.42 -35.43
CA PHE A 53 19.22 -28.10 -34.91
C PHE A 53 17.70 -27.90 -34.75
N ALA A 54 16.88 -28.69 -35.46
CA ALA A 54 15.42 -28.63 -35.38
C ALA A 54 14.82 -29.37 -34.15
N ALA A 55 15.60 -30.22 -33.47
CA ALA A 55 15.16 -30.96 -32.29
C ALA A 55 15.06 -30.08 -31.02
N ALA A 56 15.89 -29.03 -30.90
CA ALA A 56 15.93 -28.18 -29.70
C ALA A 56 14.76 -27.17 -29.60
N LEU A 57 14.11 -26.82 -30.71
CA LEU A 57 12.97 -25.89 -30.73
C LEU A 57 11.60 -26.61 -30.68
N SER A 58 11.54 -27.90 -31.01
CA SER A 58 10.34 -28.74 -30.87
C SER A 58 10.04 -29.13 -29.41
N GLU A 59 11.02 -29.05 -28.52
CA GLU A 59 10.88 -29.49 -27.13
C GLU A 59 10.26 -28.42 -26.22
N ARG A 60 10.21 -27.16 -26.69
CA ARG A 60 9.60 -26.03 -25.95
C ARG A 60 8.13 -25.76 -26.32
N SER A 61 7.67 -26.24 -27.47
CA SER A 61 6.28 -26.05 -27.94
C SER A 61 5.33 -27.19 -27.54
N ARG A 62 5.84 -28.35 -27.11
CA ARG A 62 5.02 -29.49 -26.61
C ARG A 62 4.69 -29.45 -25.12
N ARG A 63 4.70 -28.27 -24.47
CA ARG A 63 4.22 -28.06 -23.09
C ARG A 63 3.04 -27.10 -22.98
N ARG A 64 2.17 -27.09 -23.99
CA ARG A 64 0.84 -26.45 -23.93
C ARG A 64 -0.24 -27.35 -24.55
N SER A 65 -0.37 -28.54 -23.99
CA SER A 65 -1.62 -29.28 -23.97
C SER A 65 -1.75 -29.83 -22.56
N SER A 66 -2.69 -29.27 -21.79
CA SER A 66 -3.14 -29.94 -20.57
C SER A 66 -3.74 -31.27 -20.99
N PRO A 67 -3.24 -32.43 -20.53
CA PRO A 67 -4.07 -33.61 -20.52
C PRO A 67 -5.13 -33.34 -19.45
N GLY A 68 -6.38 -33.14 -19.88
CA GLY A 68 -7.55 -33.30 -19.03
C GLY A 68 -7.67 -34.76 -18.60
N GLY A 69 -6.71 -35.22 -17.79
CA GLY A 69 -6.79 -36.46 -17.06
C GLY A 69 -7.34 -36.12 -15.69
N LYS A 70 -8.59 -36.53 -15.44
CA LYS A 70 -9.09 -36.70 -14.07
C LYS A 70 -8.15 -37.68 -13.36
N LYS A 71 -7.13 -37.16 -12.69
CA LYS A 71 -6.41 -37.92 -11.67
C LYS A 71 -7.28 -37.88 -10.44
N SER A 72 -7.88 -39.03 -10.14
CA SER A 72 -8.42 -39.35 -8.82
C SER A 72 -7.37 -38.96 -7.77
N PRO A 73 -7.75 -38.32 -6.65
CA PRO A 73 -6.78 -38.04 -5.61
C PRO A 73 -6.19 -39.37 -5.13
N ALA A 74 -4.87 -39.37 -4.93
CA ALA A 74 -4.14 -40.48 -4.35
C ALA A 74 -4.82 -40.90 -3.04
N LYS A 75 -4.84 -42.22 -2.80
CA LYS A 75 -5.38 -42.87 -1.60
C LYS A 75 -5.05 -42.06 -0.35
N SER A 76 -6.07 -41.45 0.26
CA SER A 76 -6.01 -41.05 1.67
C SER A 76 -5.83 -42.33 2.48
N GLU A 77 -4.80 -42.39 3.32
CA GLU A 77 -4.64 -43.45 4.31
C GLU A 77 -5.97 -43.64 5.05
N GLU A 78 -6.41 -44.90 5.15
CA GLU A 78 -7.68 -45.22 5.82
C GLU A 78 -7.61 -44.72 7.27
N PRO A 79 -8.64 -44.03 7.78
CA PRO A 79 -8.62 -43.50 9.14
C PRO A 79 -8.43 -44.64 10.14
N GLU A 80 -7.58 -44.44 11.15
CA GLU A 80 -7.39 -45.44 12.21
C GLU A 80 -8.75 -45.71 12.90
N MET A 81 -9.19 -46.97 12.84
CA MET A 81 -10.44 -47.44 13.43
C MET A 81 -10.12 -48.27 14.67
N ILE A 82 -10.52 -47.79 15.84
CA ILE A 82 -10.36 -48.53 17.09
C ILE A 82 -11.63 -49.36 17.34
N GLN A 83 -11.45 -50.66 17.56
CA GLN A 83 -12.53 -51.58 17.88
C GLN A 83 -12.70 -51.67 19.40
N VAL A 84 -13.77 -51.10 19.93
CA VAL A 84 -14.08 -51.13 21.36
C VAL A 84 -15.07 -52.26 21.62
N ILE A 85 -14.66 -53.22 22.45
CA ILE A 85 -15.46 -54.40 22.83
C ILE A 85 -15.92 -54.20 24.28
N THR A 86 -17.22 -54.02 24.49
CA THR A 86 -17.84 -54.15 25.82
C THR A 86 -18.72 -55.39 25.87
N LYS A 87 -19.17 -55.80 27.07
CA LYS A 87 -19.86 -57.08 27.32
C LYS A 87 -21.05 -57.36 26.39
N ASP A 88 -21.71 -56.30 25.89
CA ASP A 88 -22.94 -56.45 25.11
C ASP A 88 -22.89 -55.83 23.70
N LEU A 89 -21.76 -55.25 23.24
CA LEU A 89 -21.64 -54.81 21.83
C LEU A 89 -20.20 -54.52 21.38
N ILE A 90 -19.89 -54.87 20.13
CA ILE A 90 -18.65 -54.48 19.44
C ILE A 90 -18.92 -53.26 18.57
N ARG A 91 -18.23 -52.14 18.84
CA ARG A 91 -18.33 -50.90 18.05
C ARG A 91 -16.99 -50.59 17.37
N ARG A 92 -17.04 -50.18 16.10
CA ARG A 92 -15.87 -49.64 15.37
C ARG A 92 -15.97 -48.11 15.37
N LEU A 93 -15.05 -47.45 16.08
CA LEU A 93 -15.02 -45.99 16.21
C LEU A 93 -13.89 -45.42 15.34
N ARG A 94 -14.23 -44.41 14.53
CA ARG A 94 -13.28 -43.67 13.68
C ARG A 94 -12.59 -42.59 14.52
N VAL A 95 -11.27 -42.63 14.63
CA VAL A 95 -10.51 -41.59 15.34
C VAL A 95 -10.40 -40.34 14.46
N PRO A 96 -10.87 -39.16 14.91
CA PRO A 96 -10.64 -37.90 14.20
C PRO A 96 -9.15 -37.55 14.24
N GLN A 97 -8.51 -37.41 13.08
CA GLN A 97 -7.14 -36.94 12.98
C GLN A 97 -7.17 -35.41 13.01
N GLU A 98 -6.80 -34.79 14.13
CA GLU A 98 -6.66 -33.34 14.22
C GLU A 98 -5.31 -32.91 13.63
N ASP A 99 -5.34 -31.97 12.68
CA ASP A 99 -4.15 -31.29 12.14
C ASP A 99 -3.40 -30.59 13.29
N PRO A 100 -2.13 -30.91 13.60
CA PRO A 100 -1.43 -30.39 14.78
C PRO A 100 -1.07 -28.89 14.71
N SER A 101 -1.50 -28.13 13.69
CA SER A 101 -1.17 -26.70 13.60
C SER A 101 -2.30 -25.75 13.18
N GLY A 102 -3.38 -26.21 12.56
CA GLY A 102 -4.45 -25.35 12.05
C GLY A 102 -4.00 -24.18 11.14
N ARG A 103 -2.76 -24.19 10.64
CA ARG A 103 -2.12 -23.08 9.90
C ARG A 103 -1.41 -23.52 8.61
N SER A 104 -1.72 -24.70 8.08
CA SER A 104 -1.20 -25.15 6.79
C SER A 104 -2.20 -24.87 5.67
N ILE A 105 -1.97 -23.77 4.93
CA ILE A 105 -2.63 -23.55 3.64
C ILE A 105 -1.83 -24.34 2.59
N ILE A 106 -2.44 -25.37 2.00
CA ILE A 106 -1.84 -26.13 0.90
C ILE A 106 -1.91 -25.25 -0.36
N LEU A 107 -0.81 -24.57 -0.67
CA LEU A 107 -0.67 -23.73 -1.87
C LEU A 107 -0.19 -24.57 -3.06
N GLU A 108 -0.80 -24.36 -4.22
CA GLU A 108 -0.33 -24.97 -5.48
C GLU A 108 1.08 -24.45 -5.82
N VAL A 109 1.95 -25.31 -6.36
CA VAL A 109 3.36 -24.98 -6.64
C VAL A 109 3.50 -23.74 -7.54
N GLY A 110 2.55 -23.52 -8.45
CA GLY A 110 2.48 -22.33 -9.29
C GLY A 110 2.20 -21.05 -8.50
N GLU A 111 1.26 -21.09 -7.55
CA GLU A 111 0.94 -19.97 -6.68
C GLU A 111 2.07 -19.68 -5.69
N PHE A 112 2.70 -20.72 -5.15
CA PHE A 112 3.87 -20.56 -4.28
C PHE A 112 5.03 -19.85 -5.01
N ARG A 113 5.33 -20.24 -6.26
CA ARG A 113 6.38 -19.58 -7.05
C ARG A 113 6.02 -18.15 -7.41
N ARG A 114 4.76 -17.89 -7.78
CA ARG A 114 4.26 -16.54 -8.08
C ARG A 114 4.39 -15.63 -6.87
N ILE A 115 3.93 -16.09 -5.70
CA ILE A 115 4.03 -15.35 -4.44
C ILE A 115 5.50 -15.11 -4.10
N LYS A 116 6.36 -16.14 -4.21
CA LYS A 116 7.81 -16.02 -3.95
C LYS A 116 8.51 -15.02 -4.89
N SER A 117 8.14 -14.98 -6.18
CA SER A 117 8.68 -14.00 -7.12
C SER A 117 8.14 -12.59 -6.92
N ALA A 118 6.87 -12.45 -6.50
CA ALA A 118 6.23 -11.16 -6.25
C ALA A 118 6.65 -10.55 -4.91
N SER A 119 7.02 -11.39 -3.94
CA SER A 119 7.54 -10.96 -2.64
C SER A 119 9.01 -10.57 -2.67
N HIS A 120 9.77 -10.97 -3.70
CA HIS A 120 11.16 -10.57 -3.86
C HIS A 120 11.23 -9.09 -4.24
N VAL A 121 11.72 -8.25 -3.33
CA VAL A 121 11.94 -6.83 -3.58
C VAL A 121 13.39 -6.68 -4.07
N PRO A 122 13.62 -6.44 -5.36
CA PRO A 122 14.98 -6.38 -5.89
C PRO A 122 15.74 -5.20 -5.29
N THR A 123 16.99 -5.48 -4.95
CA THR A 123 17.95 -4.49 -4.43
C THR A 123 18.29 -3.47 -5.52
N GLN A 124 18.86 -2.32 -5.13
CA GLN A 124 19.14 -1.24 -6.08
C GLN A 124 20.11 -1.67 -7.19
N ALA A 125 21.11 -2.50 -6.85
CA ALA A 125 22.04 -3.09 -7.81
C ALA A 125 21.35 -4.05 -8.81
N GLU A 126 20.37 -4.85 -8.36
CA GLU A 126 19.61 -5.75 -9.24
C GLU A 126 18.72 -4.99 -10.24
N LYS A 127 18.16 -3.85 -9.81
CA LYS A 127 17.38 -2.97 -10.70
C LYS A 127 18.27 -2.32 -11.75
N GLU A 128 19.45 -1.86 -11.36
CA GLU A 128 20.42 -1.25 -12.28
C GLU A 128 20.93 -2.28 -13.29
N ALA A 129 21.26 -3.50 -12.86
CA ALA A 129 21.66 -4.60 -13.75
C ALA A 129 20.55 -4.97 -14.75
N SER A 130 19.29 -5.05 -14.32
CA SER A 130 18.16 -5.32 -15.23
C SER A 130 17.95 -4.19 -16.24
N MET A 131 18.13 -2.93 -15.82
CA MET A 131 18.06 -1.78 -16.71
C MET A 131 19.22 -1.76 -17.71
N GLU A 132 20.43 -2.16 -17.30
CA GLU A 132 21.58 -2.29 -18.19
C GLU A 132 21.42 -3.43 -19.20
N GLU A 133 20.88 -4.58 -18.79
CA GLU A 133 20.56 -5.67 -19.72
C GLU A 133 19.51 -5.25 -20.76
N MET A 134 18.49 -4.51 -20.33
CA MET A 134 17.47 -3.96 -21.23
C MET A 134 18.05 -2.91 -22.18
N LYS A 135 18.99 -2.08 -21.71
CA LYS A 135 19.72 -1.13 -22.56
C LYS A 135 20.61 -1.84 -23.58
N LYS A 136 21.43 -2.81 -23.16
CA LYS A 136 22.27 -3.61 -24.06
C LYS A 136 21.45 -4.36 -25.11
N ARG A 137 20.28 -4.89 -24.73
CA ARG A 137 19.36 -5.56 -25.67
C ARG A 137 18.75 -4.58 -26.67
N LYS A 138 18.44 -3.36 -26.24
CA LYS A 138 17.95 -2.28 -27.12
C LYS A 138 19.04 -1.79 -28.07
N GLU A 139 20.25 -1.60 -27.57
CA GLU A 139 21.43 -1.23 -28.36
C GLU A 139 21.78 -2.31 -29.40
N ALA A 140 21.73 -3.59 -29.03
CA ALA A 140 21.92 -4.69 -29.98
C ALA A 140 20.87 -4.71 -31.10
N LEU A 141 19.60 -4.41 -30.77
CA LEU A 141 18.53 -4.28 -31.77
C LEU A 141 18.72 -3.06 -32.68
N GLN A 142 19.23 -1.94 -32.15
CA GLN A 142 19.56 -0.75 -32.94
C GLN A 142 20.77 -0.97 -33.84
N ASN A 143 21.86 -1.55 -33.34
CA ASN A 143 23.04 -1.91 -34.14
C ASN A 143 22.66 -2.88 -35.28
N ALA A 144 21.83 -3.90 -35.01
CA ALA A 144 21.34 -4.81 -36.05
C ALA A 144 20.43 -4.13 -37.10
N SER A 145 19.86 -2.96 -36.79
CA SER A 145 19.14 -2.12 -37.76
C SER A 145 20.09 -1.21 -38.54
N GLU A 146 21.12 -0.66 -37.88
CA GLU A 146 22.14 0.18 -38.48
C GLU A 146 23.04 -0.60 -39.44
N GLU A 147 23.41 -1.84 -39.11
CA GLU A 147 24.15 -2.75 -40.00
C GLU A 147 23.38 -3.04 -41.29
N ARG A 148 22.06 -3.24 -41.19
CA ARG A 148 21.19 -3.40 -42.38
C ARG A 148 21.12 -2.11 -43.21
N LYS A 149 21.09 -0.94 -42.57
CA LYS A 149 21.11 0.36 -43.26
C LYS A 149 22.45 0.60 -43.97
N ASN A 150 23.57 0.29 -43.31
CA ASN A 150 24.91 0.43 -43.88
C ASN A 150 25.13 -0.55 -45.04
N PHE A 151 24.62 -1.78 -44.94
CA PHE A 151 24.63 -2.73 -46.04
C PHE A 151 23.85 -2.21 -47.25
N MET A 152 22.66 -1.65 -47.06
CA MET A 152 21.89 -1.04 -48.16
C MET A 152 22.62 0.14 -48.80
N GLN A 153 23.26 1.00 -48.00
CA GLN A 153 24.04 2.13 -48.52
C GLN A 153 25.25 1.69 -49.34
N THR A 154 25.97 0.64 -48.92
CA THR A 154 27.11 0.10 -49.69
C THR A 154 26.66 -0.54 -51.01
N MET A 155 25.48 -1.19 -51.03
CA MET A 155 24.89 -1.73 -52.26
C MET A 155 24.42 -0.61 -53.21
N GLU A 156 23.96 0.51 -52.67
CA GLU A 156 23.54 1.68 -53.45
C GLU A 156 24.74 2.42 -54.09
N LEU A 157 25.87 2.51 -53.37
CA LEU A 157 27.14 3.02 -53.91
C LEU A 157 27.68 2.12 -55.03
N LYS A 158 27.70 0.79 -54.82
CA LYS A 158 28.06 -0.18 -55.87
C LYS A 158 27.14 -0.13 -57.09
N ARG A 159 25.88 0.28 -56.91
CA ARG A 159 24.93 0.45 -58.02
C ARG A 159 25.22 1.71 -58.84
N LYS A 160 25.71 2.78 -58.20
CA LYS A 160 26.14 4.03 -58.87
C LYS A 160 27.45 3.85 -59.63
N GLU A 161 28.42 3.13 -59.07
CA GLU A 161 29.71 2.85 -59.74
C GLU A 161 29.55 1.93 -60.97
N ASN A 162 28.54 1.06 -60.98
CA ASN A 162 28.24 0.16 -62.11
C ASN A 162 27.23 0.72 -63.12
N ALA A 163 26.92 2.02 -63.07
CA ALA A 163 26.08 2.68 -64.07
C ALA A 163 26.89 2.91 -65.36
N LYS A 164 26.32 2.58 -66.53
CA LYS A 164 27.01 2.68 -67.82
C LYS A 164 27.31 4.16 -68.18
N PRO A 165 28.50 4.49 -68.72
CA PRO A 165 28.86 5.86 -69.09
C PRO A 165 28.00 6.40 -70.24
N SER A 166 27.73 7.70 -70.22
CA SER A 166 26.92 8.45 -71.19
C SER A 166 27.58 8.52 -72.57
N ASP A 167 26.81 8.57 -73.65
CA ASP A 167 27.26 8.50 -75.06
C ASP A 167 28.35 9.53 -75.42
N LEU A 168 28.38 10.67 -74.74
CA LEU A 168 29.40 11.73 -74.87
C LEU A 168 30.81 11.33 -74.37
N GLU A 169 30.92 10.34 -73.47
CA GLU A 169 32.20 9.81 -73.00
C GLU A 169 32.73 8.69 -73.93
N GLN A 170 31.83 8.01 -74.64
CA GLN A 170 32.19 6.98 -75.63
C GLN A 170 32.77 7.61 -76.90
N GLU A 171 32.25 8.76 -77.34
CA GLU A 171 32.80 9.51 -78.48
C GLU A 171 34.23 10.01 -78.25
N LYS A 172 34.56 10.43 -77.02
CA LYS A 172 35.93 10.87 -76.67
C LYS A 172 36.94 9.73 -76.71
N MET A 173 36.52 8.51 -76.34
CA MET A 173 37.34 7.30 -76.47
C MET A 173 37.58 6.93 -77.94
N ILE A 174 36.55 7.03 -78.79
CA ILE A 174 36.66 6.74 -80.23
C ILE A 174 37.60 7.74 -80.92
N GLN A 175 37.47 9.03 -80.60
CA GLN A 175 38.36 10.06 -81.16
C GLN A 175 39.83 9.85 -80.77
N SER A 176 40.10 9.38 -79.54
CA SER A 176 41.46 9.04 -79.10
C SER A 176 42.07 7.84 -79.85
N GLY A 177 41.26 6.87 -80.27
CA GLY A 177 41.73 5.71 -81.06
C GLY A 177 42.06 6.06 -82.51
N THR A 178 41.22 6.89 -83.14
CA THR A 178 41.36 7.26 -84.57
C THR A 178 42.62 8.07 -84.92
N LEU A 179 43.28 8.68 -83.94
CA LEU A 179 44.55 9.39 -84.13
C LEU A 179 45.77 8.45 -84.15
N LEU A 180 45.63 7.23 -83.61
CA LEU A 180 46.70 6.22 -83.58
C LEU A 180 46.75 5.43 -84.91
N ASP A 181 45.59 5.14 -85.50
CA ASP A 181 45.49 4.35 -86.74
C ASP A 181 45.97 5.13 -87.98
N LYS A 182 45.74 6.45 -88.00
CA LYS A 182 46.14 7.34 -89.09
C LYS A 182 47.65 7.59 -89.19
N ALA A 183 48.41 7.23 -88.17
CA ALA A 183 49.87 7.29 -88.17
C ALA A 183 50.52 6.06 -88.82
N ASN A 184 49.78 4.93 -88.91
CA ASN A 184 50.29 3.67 -89.47
C ASN A 184 50.12 3.58 -90.99
N GLU A 185 49.07 4.19 -91.57
CA GLU A 185 48.82 4.19 -93.03
C GLU A 185 49.88 4.99 -93.82
N LEU A 186 50.50 6.00 -93.21
CA LEU A 186 51.55 6.82 -93.84
C LEU A 186 52.91 6.09 -93.95
N MET A 187 53.04 4.88 -93.40
CA MET A 187 54.24 4.04 -93.48
C MET A 187 54.17 3.01 -94.63
N GLU A 188 53.00 2.78 -95.23
CA GLU A 188 52.81 1.74 -96.27
C GLU A 188 52.84 2.28 -97.72
N GLU A 189 52.88 3.61 -97.92
CA GLU A 189 52.85 4.23 -99.25
C GLU A 189 54.24 4.71 -99.75
N GLN A 190 55.27 3.87 -99.58
CA GLN A 190 56.56 4.04 -100.28
C GLN A 190 57.13 2.68 -100.68
N ASP A 191 56.83 2.22 -101.89
CA ASP A 191 57.73 1.33 -102.63
C ASP A 191 57.59 1.50 -104.15
N ASP A 192 58.75 1.62 -104.79
CA ASP A 192 59.04 2.36 -106.03
C ASP A 192 58.96 1.52 -107.33
N GLU A 193 58.03 0.56 -107.43
CA GLU A 193 57.97 -0.36 -108.58
C GLU A 193 56.84 -0.07 -109.60
N ILE A 194 55.93 0.87 -109.31
CA ILE A 194 54.80 1.22 -110.20
C ILE A 194 55.16 2.31 -111.23
N LYS A 195 56.32 2.97 -111.09
CA LYS A 195 56.68 4.15 -111.92
C LYS A 195 57.26 3.81 -113.31
N LYS A 196 57.68 2.58 -113.59
CA LYS A 196 58.35 2.22 -114.87
C LYS A 196 57.44 1.60 -115.94
N LEU A 197 56.16 1.33 -115.62
CA LEU A 197 55.16 0.86 -116.58
C LEU A 197 54.37 1.99 -117.27
N ASN A 198 54.46 3.22 -116.75
CA ASN A 198 53.67 4.36 -117.23
C ASN A 198 54.28 5.11 -118.43
N GLU A 199 55.59 5.01 -118.67
CA GLU A 199 56.24 5.79 -119.74
C GLU A 199 56.09 5.17 -121.15
N ALA A 200 55.80 3.86 -121.25
CA ALA A 200 55.45 3.22 -122.52
C ALA A 200 53.99 3.47 -122.94
N MET A 201 53.14 3.89 -122.00
CA MET A 201 51.73 4.20 -122.22
C MET A 201 51.52 5.60 -122.81
N LEU A 202 52.44 6.54 -122.58
CA LEU A 202 52.36 7.94 -123.02
C LEU A 202 52.37 8.10 -124.56
N GLN A 203 53.08 7.25 -125.30
CA GLN A 203 53.16 7.34 -126.77
C GLN A 203 51.96 6.68 -127.47
N TYR A 204 51.23 5.80 -126.79
CA TYR A 204 49.92 5.30 -127.20
C TYR A 204 48.81 6.32 -126.91
N LEU A 205 49.01 7.16 -125.87
CA LEU A 205 48.05 8.15 -125.39
C LEU A 205 47.79 9.27 -126.40
N ASP A 206 48.79 9.74 -127.15
CA ASP A 206 48.60 10.87 -128.08
C ASP A 206 47.69 10.55 -129.29
N LYS A 207 47.63 9.27 -129.70
CA LYS A 207 46.67 8.81 -130.72
C LYS A 207 45.28 8.57 -130.13
N LEU A 208 45.22 8.14 -128.87
CA LEU A 208 43.98 8.03 -128.10
C LEU A 208 43.38 9.42 -127.79
N GLN A 209 44.19 10.47 -127.61
CA GLN A 209 43.75 11.83 -127.32
C GLN A 209 42.90 12.46 -128.43
N ALA A 210 43.17 12.11 -129.69
CA ALA A 210 42.36 12.58 -130.82
C ALA A 210 40.98 11.91 -130.84
N GLU A 211 40.93 10.59 -130.63
CA GLU A 211 39.67 9.85 -130.46
C GLU A 211 38.93 10.26 -129.18
N ASP A 212 39.65 10.60 -128.11
CA ASP A 212 39.11 11.08 -126.84
C ASP A 212 38.48 12.46 -126.98
N LEU A 213 39.04 13.38 -127.80
CA LEU A 213 38.42 14.68 -128.04
C LEU A 213 37.06 14.55 -128.74
N GLU A 214 36.93 13.67 -129.73
CA GLU A 214 35.63 13.37 -130.34
C GLU A 214 34.68 12.70 -129.35
N ASN A 215 35.17 11.77 -128.52
CA ASN A 215 34.39 11.17 -127.45
C ASN A 215 33.98 12.19 -126.39
N LEU A 216 34.77 13.24 -126.14
CA LEU A 216 34.49 14.29 -125.16
C LEU A 216 33.40 15.25 -125.66
N ILE A 217 33.36 15.52 -126.97
CA ILE A 217 32.27 16.27 -127.60
C ILE A 217 30.96 15.46 -127.52
N LYS A 218 31.00 14.17 -127.92
CA LYS A 218 29.84 13.27 -127.80
C LYS A 218 29.38 13.13 -126.35
N LYS A 219 30.30 12.99 -125.39
CA LYS A 219 30.00 12.96 -123.95
C LYS A 219 29.38 14.28 -123.46
N LYS A 220 29.84 15.44 -123.91
CA LYS A 220 29.24 16.74 -123.56
C LYS A 220 27.83 16.90 -124.11
N GLU A 221 27.55 16.38 -125.30
CA GLU A 221 26.21 16.38 -125.88
C GLU A 221 25.28 15.44 -125.13
N VAL A 222 25.73 14.22 -124.81
CA VAL A 222 25.00 13.26 -123.95
C VAL A 222 24.76 13.86 -122.56
N GLN A 223 25.74 14.53 -121.97
CA GLN A 223 25.59 15.18 -120.66
C GLN A 223 24.60 16.35 -120.71
N ARG A 224 24.59 17.15 -121.79
CA ARG A 224 23.58 18.21 -121.98
C ARG A 224 22.18 17.64 -122.18
N ALA A 225 22.04 16.52 -122.89
CA ALA A 225 20.76 15.81 -123.02
C ALA A 225 20.30 15.27 -121.65
N LEU A 226 21.20 14.61 -120.91
CA LEU A 226 20.92 14.08 -119.57
C LEU A 226 20.55 15.20 -118.58
N MET A 227 21.23 16.35 -118.60
CA MET A 227 20.88 17.47 -117.71
C MET A 227 19.51 18.08 -118.03
N LYS A 228 19.09 18.06 -119.29
CA LYS A 228 17.72 18.47 -119.67
C LYS A 228 16.68 17.45 -119.20
N GLU A 229 17.00 16.15 -119.27
CA GLU A 229 16.13 15.09 -118.73
C GLU A 229 16.04 15.15 -117.20
N VAL A 230 17.15 15.40 -116.50
CA VAL A 230 17.19 15.60 -115.05
C VAL A 230 16.43 16.87 -114.64
N ALA A 231 16.54 17.97 -115.39
CA ALA A 231 15.79 19.20 -115.11
C ALA A 231 14.27 18.95 -115.23
N LYS A 232 13.83 18.26 -116.28
CA LYS A 232 12.42 17.86 -116.43
C LYS A 232 11.96 16.93 -115.32
N ALA A 233 12.76 15.92 -114.97
CA ALA A 233 12.45 15.01 -113.86
C ALA A 233 12.37 15.75 -112.52
N ASN A 234 13.21 16.76 -112.29
CA ASN A 234 13.16 17.58 -111.08
C ASN A 234 11.93 18.49 -111.02
N GLU A 235 11.51 19.07 -112.15
CA GLU A 235 10.25 19.82 -112.25
C GLU A 235 9.05 18.91 -111.96
N GLU A 236 9.02 17.70 -112.54
CA GLU A 236 7.98 16.70 -112.25
C GLU A 236 7.97 16.28 -110.77
N ILE A 237 9.13 16.11 -110.14
CA ILE A 237 9.25 15.83 -108.69
C ILE A 237 8.72 17.00 -107.85
N ALA A 238 8.99 18.24 -108.25
CA ALA A 238 8.50 19.43 -107.56
C ALA A 238 6.96 19.52 -107.61
N GLU A 239 6.36 19.30 -108.79
CA GLU A 239 4.91 19.27 -108.95
C GLU A 239 4.25 18.14 -108.15
N LEU A 240 4.86 16.94 -108.13
CA LEU A 240 4.40 15.83 -107.30
C LEU A 240 4.49 16.15 -105.81
N LYS A 241 5.54 16.86 -105.37
CA LYS A 241 5.69 17.28 -103.98
C LYS A 241 4.64 18.31 -103.56
N GLU A 242 4.32 19.28 -104.42
CA GLU A 242 3.25 20.24 -104.16
C GLU A 242 1.87 19.58 -104.13
N ARG A 243 1.59 18.63 -105.04
CA ARG A 243 0.35 17.84 -105.00
C ARG A 243 0.22 17.03 -103.72
N LYS A 244 1.30 16.37 -103.27
CA LYS A 244 1.31 15.64 -102.00
C LYS A 244 1.11 16.57 -100.82
N ALA A 245 1.82 17.70 -100.76
CA ALA A 245 1.65 18.67 -99.68
C ALA A 245 0.23 19.27 -99.62
N ALA A 246 -0.44 19.44 -100.77
CA ALA A 246 -1.84 19.86 -100.81
C ALA A 246 -2.80 18.76 -100.32
N GLN A 247 -2.53 17.50 -100.66
CA GLN A 247 -3.28 16.34 -100.14
C GLN A 247 -3.08 16.18 -98.63
N ASP A 248 -1.85 16.26 -98.14
CA ASP A 248 -1.50 16.16 -96.72
C ASP A 248 -2.22 17.25 -95.91
N LYS A 249 -2.27 18.50 -96.39
CA LYS A 249 -3.04 19.58 -95.74
C LYS A 249 -4.53 19.29 -95.65
N LEU A 250 -5.12 18.70 -96.70
CA LEU A 250 -6.53 18.32 -96.70
C LEU A 250 -6.80 17.15 -95.74
N GLU A 251 -5.86 16.21 -95.63
CA GLU A 251 -5.94 15.09 -94.69
C GLU A 251 -5.75 15.57 -93.24
N GLU A 252 -4.82 16.49 -92.99
CA GLU A 252 -4.63 17.12 -91.68
C GLU A 252 -5.89 17.85 -91.20
N ILE A 253 -6.56 18.60 -92.08
CA ILE A 253 -7.83 19.26 -91.74
C ILE A 253 -8.89 18.23 -91.36
N LYS A 254 -9.02 17.13 -92.12
CA LYS A 254 -9.97 16.04 -91.82
C LYS A 254 -9.63 15.32 -90.50
N VAL A 255 -8.35 15.08 -90.22
CA VAL A 255 -7.88 14.50 -88.96
C VAL A 255 -8.19 15.43 -87.79
N MET A 256 -7.96 16.73 -87.94
CA MET A 256 -8.25 17.73 -86.90
C MET A 256 -9.75 17.84 -86.62
N GLU A 257 -10.60 17.81 -87.64
CA GLU A 257 -12.06 17.78 -87.47
C GLU A 257 -12.53 16.50 -86.77
N TYR A 258 -11.97 15.34 -87.15
CA TYR A 258 -12.27 14.07 -86.49
C TYR A 258 -11.84 14.06 -85.02
N LEU A 259 -10.66 14.58 -84.70
CA LEU A 259 -10.16 14.69 -83.33
C LEU A 259 -11.02 15.64 -82.49
N LYS A 260 -11.46 16.76 -83.05
CA LYS A 260 -12.41 17.68 -82.38
C LYS A 260 -13.74 16.99 -82.07
N GLN A 261 -14.33 16.30 -83.04
CA GLN A 261 -15.58 15.56 -82.83
C GLN A 261 -15.43 14.41 -81.83
N LYS A 262 -14.27 13.74 -81.81
CA LYS A 262 -13.96 12.69 -80.84
C LYS A 262 -13.85 13.27 -79.42
N ALA A 263 -13.13 14.38 -79.26
CA ALA A 263 -12.99 15.06 -77.97
C ALA A 263 -14.35 15.57 -77.45
N GLU A 264 -15.20 16.12 -78.31
CA GLU A 264 -16.54 16.59 -77.92
C GLU A 264 -17.46 15.45 -77.47
N ARG A 265 -17.39 14.29 -78.14
CA ARG A 265 -18.13 13.08 -77.71
C ARG A 265 -17.60 12.52 -76.39
N GLU A 266 -16.28 12.50 -76.21
CA GLU A 266 -15.67 12.06 -74.95
C GLU A 266 -16.03 13.01 -73.81
N GLU A 267 -16.00 14.32 -74.03
CA GLU A 267 -16.37 15.33 -73.04
C GLU A 267 -17.87 15.26 -72.67
N ALA A 268 -18.75 15.08 -73.65
CA ALA A 268 -20.18 14.86 -73.40
C ALA A 268 -20.42 13.60 -72.56
N TYR A 269 -19.74 12.50 -72.88
CA TYR A 269 -19.85 11.25 -72.12
C TYR A 269 -19.32 11.39 -70.68
N GLN A 270 -18.22 12.14 -70.47
CA GLN A 270 -17.71 12.42 -69.12
C GLN A 270 -18.69 13.27 -68.30
N ARG A 271 -19.28 14.31 -68.91
CA ARG A 271 -20.29 15.15 -68.24
C ARG A 271 -21.52 14.34 -67.83
N GLU A 272 -22.02 13.44 -68.68
CA GLU A 272 -23.12 12.55 -68.33
C GLU A 272 -22.76 11.61 -67.17
N LEU A 273 -21.54 11.07 -67.17
CA LEU A 273 -21.05 10.21 -66.09
C LEU A 273 -20.90 10.97 -64.76
N GLU A 274 -20.45 12.23 -64.80
CA GLU A 274 -20.33 13.09 -63.64
C GLU A 274 -21.70 13.45 -63.05
N VAL A 275 -22.68 13.80 -63.89
CA VAL A 275 -24.06 14.04 -63.43
C VAL A 275 -24.63 12.78 -62.77
N ALA A 276 -24.46 11.61 -63.39
CA ALA A 276 -24.90 10.35 -62.81
C ALA A 276 -24.18 9.99 -61.50
N ARG A 277 -22.90 10.35 -61.34
CA ARG A 277 -22.17 10.20 -60.07
C ARG A 277 -22.69 11.14 -59.00
N VAL A 278 -22.89 12.42 -59.33
CA VAL A 278 -23.41 13.43 -58.40
C VAL A 278 -24.83 13.08 -57.94
N GLU A 279 -25.67 12.55 -58.81
CA GLU A 279 -27.02 12.07 -58.44
C GLU A 279 -26.96 10.89 -57.45
N LYS A 280 -26.13 9.88 -57.74
CA LYS A 280 -25.92 8.74 -56.83
C LYS A 280 -25.31 9.18 -55.50
N GLU A 281 -24.37 10.12 -55.50
CA GLU A 281 -23.78 10.67 -54.28
C GLU A 281 -24.80 11.45 -53.45
N LYS A 282 -25.69 12.23 -54.09
CA LYS A 282 -26.80 12.92 -53.41
C LYS A 282 -27.79 11.93 -52.79
N GLU A 283 -28.11 10.82 -53.45
CA GLU A 283 -28.96 9.77 -52.89
C GLU A 283 -28.30 9.08 -51.69
N ILE A 284 -27.01 8.74 -51.80
CA ILE A 284 -26.24 8.14 -50.70
C ILE A 284 -26.14 9.12 -49.52
N ALA A 285 -25.90 10.41 -49.79
CA ALA A 285 -25.85 11.45 -48.76
C ALA A 285 -27.22 11.59 -48.06
N ARG A 286 -28.33 11.55 -48.81
CA ARG A 286 -29.68 11.59 -48.25
C ARG A 286 -29.96 10.38 -47.35
N LEU A 287 -29.58 9.17 -47.78
CA LEU A 287 -29.74 7.94 -46.99
C LEU A 287 -28.88 7.96 -45.72
N ARG A 288 -27.63 8.42 -45.81
CA ARG A 288 -26.76 8.59 -44.64
C ARG A 288 -27.32 9.60 -43.65
N ALA A 289 -27.83 10.74 -44.12
CA ALA A 289 -28.46 11.74 -43.26
C ALA A 289 -29.73 11.21 -42.56
N GLN A 290 -30.51 10.34 -43.22
CA GLN A 290 -31.65 9.68 -42.58
C GLN A 290 -31.21 8.66 -41.52
N GLN A 291 -30.16 7.87 -41.80
CA GLN A 291 -29.61 6.91 -40.83
C GLN A 291 -29.00 7.61 -39.62
N GLU A 292 -28.28 8.71 -39.83
CA GLU A 292 -27.72 9.54 -38.76
C GLU A 292 -28.83 10.10 -37.85
N ARG A 293 -29.85 10.74 -38.44
CA ARG A 293 -31.02 11.21 -37.68
C ARG A 293 -31.75 10.11 -36.91
N ALA A 294 -31.79 8.89 -37.45
CA ALA A 294 -32.39 7.75 -36.76
C ALA A 294 -31.53 7.28 -35.57
N LYS A 295 -30.20 7.26 -35.73
CA LYS A 295 -29.24 6.96 -34.66
C LYS A 295 -29.27 8.02 -33.56
N ASP A 296 -29.32 9.29 -33.92
CA ASP A 296 -29.40 10.39 -32.95
C ASP A 296 -30.67 10.34 -32.11
N LYS A 297 -31.82 10.09 -32.76
CA LYS A 297 -33.10 9.89 -32.05
C LYS A 297 -33.08 8.67 -31.13
N GLN A 298 -32.40 7.60 -31.52
CA GLN A 298 -32.26 6.42 -30.67
C GLN A 298 -31.32 6.69 -29.49
N ALA A 299 -30.20 7.38 -29.72
CA ALA A 299 -29.27 7.81 -28.68
C ALA A 299 -29.94 8.75 -27.66
N GLU A 300 -30.81 9.66 -28.11
CA GLU A 300 -31.59 10.55 -27.23
C GLU A 300 -32.54 9.75 -26.32
N LYS A 301 -33.24 8.75 -26.87
CA LYS A 301 -34.11 7.85 -26.08
C LYS A 301 -33.31 7.03 -25.07
N ASP A 302 -32.15 6.52 -25.47
CA ASP A 302 -31.28 5.72 -24.62
C ASP A 302 -30.66 6.58 -23.50
N ALA A 303 -30.29 7.84 -23.79
CA ALA A 303 -29.86 8.80 -22.79
C ALA A 303 -30.96 9.12 -21.77
N LEU A 304 -32.20 9.26 -22.23
CA LEU A 304 -33.35 9.54 -21.36
C LEU A 304 -33.70 8.32 -20.48
N ARG A 305 -33.56 7.10 -21.01
CA ARG A 305 -33.69 5.86 -20.25
C ARG A 305 -32.58 5.72 -19.21
N ALA A 306 -31.33 6.04 -19.57
CA ALA A 306 -30.21 6.03 -18.65
C ALA A 306 -30.43 7.02 -17.49
N LYS A 307 -30.92 8.23 -17.78
CA LYS A 307 -31.25 9.22 -16.75
C LYS A 307 -32.34 8.74 -15.79
N ARG A 308 -33.43 8.15 -16.30
CA ARG A 308 -34.49 7.57 -15.46
C ARG A 308 -33.97 6.45 -14.56
N ASN A 309 -33.16 5.55 -15.10
CA ASN A 309 -32.58 4.45 -14.34
C ASN A 309 -31.62 4.97 -13.25
N GLN A 310 -30.82 5.99 -13.55
CA GLN A 310 -29.96 6.65 -12.55
C GLN A 310 -30.79 7.30 -11.44
N GLU A 311 -31.85 8.04 -11.78
CA GLU A 311 -32.73 8.66 -10.79
C GLU A 311 -33.50 7.62 -9.95
N GLU A 312 -33.96 6.52 -10.53
CA GLU A 312 -34.62 5.42 -9.80
C GLU A 312 -33.64 4.74 -8.85
N ALA A 313 -32.43 4.39 -9.31
CA ALA A 313 -31.39 3.84 -8.48
C ALA A 313 -31.00 4.79 -7.33
N GLU A 314 -30.93 6.11 -7.59
CA GLU A 314 -30.65 7.11 -6.57
C GLU A 314 -31.79 7.23 -5.55
N ARG A 315 -33.06 7.19 -5.98
CA ARG A 315 -34.22 7.19 -5.07
C ARG A 315 -34.24 5.93 -4.20
N GLU A 316 -33.99 4.76 -4.78
CA GLU A 316 -33.92 3.51 -4.02
C GLU A 316 -32.75 3.52 -3.04
N TRP A 317 -31.60 4.06 -3.44
CA TRP A 317 -30.45 4.20 -2.56
C TRP A 317 -30.75 5.13 -1.38
N ARG A 318 -31.33 6.32 -1.62
CA ARG A 318 -31.74 7.23 -0.53
C ARG A 318 -32.81 6.61 0.37
N ARG A 319 -33.75 5.84 -0.19
CA ARG A 319 -34.77 5.14 0.61
C ARG A 319 -34.13 4.09 1.51
N LYS A 320 -33.22 3.26 0.97
CA LYS A 320 -32.48 2.26 1.74
C LYS A 320 -31.60 2.89 2.82
N GLU A 321 -30.88 3.97 2.49
CA GLU A 321 -30.06 4.70 3.47
C GLU A 321 -30.93 5.25 4.61
N LYS A 322 -32.09 5.83 4.28
CA LYS A 322 -33.05 6.33 5.29
C LYS A 322 -33.62 5.20 6.15
N GLU A 323 -34.02 4.08 5.56
CA GLU A 323 -34.51 2.90 6.29
C GLU A 323 -33.42 2.30 7.21
N GLU A 324 -32.17 2.23 6.74
CA GLU A 324 -31.03 1.77 7.53
C GLU A 324 -30.70 2.75 8.67
N ALA A 325 -30.74 4.06 8.41
CA ALA A 325 -30.55 5.08 9.43
C ALA A 325 -31.65 5.04 10.50
N GLU A 326 -32.92 4.86 10.09
CA GLU A 326 -34.05 4.70 11.01
C GLU A 326 -33.92 3.43 11.85
N LYS A 327 -33.57 2.27 11.25
CA LYS A 327 -33.31 1.03 11.99
C LYS A 327 -32.16 1.19 12.97
N LYS A 328 -31.06 1.81 12.54
CA LYS A 328 -29.91 2.08 13.41
C LYS A 328 -30.32 2.97 14.58
N LYS A 329 -31.07 4.03 14.31
CA LYS A 329 -31.61 4.93 15.35
C LYS A 329 -32.53 4.18 16.32
N GLN A 330 -33.42 3.32 15.84
CA GLN A 330 -34.26 2.48 16.70
C GLN A 330 -33.44 1.54 17.58
N THR A 331 -32.40 0.89 17.02
CA THR A 331 -31.52 0.03 17.81
C THR A 331 -30.72 0.81 18.86
N GLU A 332 -30.27 2.02 18.51
CA GLU A 332 -29.55 2.89 19.42
C GLU A 332 -30.46 3.41 20.55
N GLU A 333 -31.68 3.83 20.23
CA GLU A 333 -32.70 4.23 21.21
C GLU A 333 -33.07 3.06 22.14
N MET A 334 -33.24 1.85 21.61
CA MET A 334 -33.48 0.65 22.41
C MET A 334 -32.31 0.36 23.36
N LEU A 335 -31.07 0.42 22.88
CA LEU A 335 -29.87 0.24 23.71
C LEU A 335 -29.76 1.32 24.79
N ARG A 336 -30.07 2.57 24.44
CA ARG A 336 -30.07 3.70 25.37
C ARG A 336 -31.12 3.50 26.47
N ALA A 337 -32.35 3.11 26.10
CA ALA A 337 -33.41 2.83 27.06
C ALA A 337 -33.04 1.66 27.98
N ALA A 338 -32.48 0.57 27.43
CA ALA A 338 -32.00 -0.55 28.23
C ALA A 338 -30.89 -0.14 29.21
N ARG A 339 -29.97 0.73 28.79
CA ARG A 339 -28.90 1.26 29.64
C ARG A 339 -29.43 2.18 30.74
N GLU A 340 -30.43 3.01 30.44
CA GLU A 340 -31.11 3.83 31.45
C GLU A 340 -31.80 2.96 32.50
N VAL A 341 -32.48 1.88 32.09
CA VAL A 341 -33.09 0.93 33.04
C VAL A 341 -32.01 0.25 33.88
N GLN A 342 -30.89 -0.17 33.27
CA GLN A 342 -29.78 -0.77 34.01
C GLN A 342 -29.20 0.19 35.07
N VAL A 343 -28.98 1.46 34.70
CA VAL A 343 -28.50 2.50 35.62
C VAL A 343 -29.50 2.73 36.74
N ARG A 344 -30.79 2.91 36.42
CA ARG A 344 -31.84 3.09 37.44
C ARG A 344 -31.91 1.91 38.41
N ASN A 345 -31.81 0.68 37.90
CA ASN A 345 -31.80 -0.50 38.75
C ASN A 345 -30.57 -0.53 39.66
N LYS A 346 -29.38 -0.23 39.11
CA LYS A 346 -28.15 -0.13 39.89
C LYS A 346 -28.24 0.93 40.99
N ASP A 347 -28.76 2.12 40.65
CA ASP A 347 -28.97 3.22 41.58
C ASP A 347 -29.98 2.84 42.67
N HIS A 348 -31.06 2.15 42.30
CA HIS A 348 -32.04 1.64 43.26
C HIS A 348 -31.41 0.65 44.23
N PHE A 349 -30.64 -0.33 43.75
CA PHE A 349 -29.94 -1.28 44.61
C PHE A 349 -28.94 -0.59 45.54
N LEU A 350 -28.17 0.37 45.03
CA LEU A 350 -27.24 1.17 45.83
C LEU A 350 -27.98 1.98 46.91
N ALA A 351 -29.12 2.58 46.57
CA ALA A 351 -29.93 3.33 47.53
C ALA A 351 -30.51 2.42 48.63
N VAL A 352 -31.02 1.23 48.26
CA VAL A 352 -31.52 0.24 49.22
C VAL A 352 -30.40 -0.25 50.14
N GLN A 353 -29.21 -0.52 49.59
CA GLN A 353 -28.05 -0.92 50.39
C GLN A 353 -27.65 0.19 51.36
N ALA A 354 -27.54 1.44 50.88
CA ALA A 354 -27.21 2.57 51.75
C ALA A 354 -28.28 2.79 52.84
N ALA A 355 -29.56 2.59 52.55
CA ALA A 355 -30.63 2.67 53.54
C ALA A 355 -30.51 1.56 54.59
N ARG A 356 -30.18 0.33 54.17
CA ARG A 356 -29.93 -0.79 55.08
C ARG A 356 -28.73 -0.53 55.98
N ASP A 357 -27.61 -0.07 55.41
CA ASP A 357 -26.39 0.24 56.15
C ASP A 357 -26.64 1.36 57.18
N ARG A 358 -27.41 2.40 56.81
CA ARG A 358 -27.84 3.44 57.74
C ARG A 358 -28.69 2.88 58.88
N ALA A 359 -29.67 2.04 58.59
CA ALA A 359 -30.51 1.43 59.62
C ALA A 359 -29.74 0.44 60.52
N GLU A 360 -28.71 -0.24 60.00
CA GLU A 360 -27.79 -1.05 60.80
C GLU A 360 -26.91 -0.17 61.70
N PHE A 361 -26.37 0.92 61.17
CA PHE A 361 -25.59 1.89 61.93
C PHE A 361 -26.41 2.53 63.06
N GLU A 362 -27.62 2.99 62.78
CA GLU A 362 -28.55 3.56 63.77
C GLU A 362 -28.87 2.55 64.88
N ARG A 363 -29.10 1.27 64.53
CA ARG A 363 -29.32 0.22 65.53
C ARG A 363 -28.11 0.01 66.44
N VAL A 364 -26.90 -0.01 65.89
CA VAL A 364 -25.67 -0.13 66.69
C VAL A 364 -25.50 1.09 67.61
N LEU A 365 -25.80 2.28 67.09
CA LEU A 365 -25.71 3.53 67.85
C LEU A 365 -26.69 3.53 69.03
N MET A 366 -27.94 3.12 68.82
CA MET A 366 -28.94 2.97 69.89
C MET A 366 -28.49 1.98 70.97
N VAL A 367 -27.91 0.84 70.60
CA VAL A 367 -27.39 -0.15 71.56
C VAL A 367 -26.18 0.41 72.31
N GLN A 368 -25.30 1.17 71.65
CA GLN A 368 -24.17 1.83 72.31
C GLN A 368 -24.64 2.90 73.29
N GLU A 369 -25.61 3.74 72.93
CA GLU A 369 -26.18 4.75 73.84
C GLU A 369 -26.85 4.09 75.05
N GLU A 370 -27.61 3.01 74.84
CA GLU A 370 -28.22 2.24 75.93
C GLU A 370 -27.15 1.62 76.85
N GLN A 371 -26.07 1.09 76.28
CA GLN A 371 -24.95 0.55 77.06
C GLN A 371 -24.23 1.65 77.84
N GLN A 372 -23.98 2.81 77.24
CA GLN A 372 -23.38 3.96 77.92
C GLN A 372 -24.23 4.41 79.11
N LEU A 373 -25.55 4.52 78.94
CA LEU A 373 -26.45 4.87 80.04
C LEU A 373 -26.42 3.83 81.16
N LYS A 374 -26.40 2.53 80.82
CA LYS A 374 -26.28 1.45 81.80
C LYS A 374 -24.94 1.51 82.56
N ASP A 375 -23.86 1.78 81.86
CA ASP A 375 -22.52 1.92 82.46
C ASP A 375 -22.46 3.15 83.37
N GLU A 376 -23.02 4.29 82.95
CA GLU A 376 -23.12 5.51 83.76
C GLU A 376 -23.95 5.28 85.03
N ASP A 377 -25.08 4.58 84.92
CA ASP A 377 -25.94 4.28 86.07
C ASP A 377 -25.27 3.27 87.02
N ALA A 378 -24.57 2.27 86.49
CA ALA A 378 -23.75 1.36 87.29
C ALA A 378 -22.62 2.12 88.01
N GLU A 379 -21.95 3.06 87.33
CA GLU A 379 -20.90 3.88 87.93
C GLU A 379 -21.46 4.79 89.04
N LYS A 380 -22.65 5.37 88.86
CA LYS A 380 -23.34 6.14 89.92
C LYS A 380 -23.63 5.27 91.14
N VAL A 381 -24.16 4.06 90.93
CA VAL A 381 -24.44 3.11 92.02
C VAL A 381 -23.16 2.74 92.76
N ASP A 382 -22.09 2.43 92.03
CA ASP A 382 -20.80 2.09 92.62
C ASP A 382 -20.11 3.29 93.28
N ALA A 383 -20.30 4.51 92.78
CA ALA A 383 -19.89 5.73 93.46
C ALA A 383 -20.62 5.91 94.80
N VAL A 384 -21.93 5.71 94.84
CA VAL A 384 -22.72 5.75 96.08
C VAL A 384 -22.22 4.68 97.06
N ARG A 385 -22.01 3.43 96.61
CA ARG A 385 -21.46 2.35 97.44
C ARG A 385 -20.08 2.70 98.00
N ARG A 386 -19.18 3.27 97.18
CA ARG A 386 -17.86 3.76 97.64
C ARG A 386 -18.00 4.85 98.70
N HIS A 387 -18.92 5.79 98.52
CA HIS A 387 -19.18 6.84 99.51
C HIS A 387 -19.75 6.30 100.83
N GLN A 388 -20.67 5.34 100.76
CA GLN A 388 -21.24 4.66 101.93
C GLN A 388 -20.16 3.88 102.68
N HIS A 389 -19.38 3.06 101.97
CA HIS A 389 -18.27 2.31 102.56
C HIS A 389 -17.24 3.25 103.23
N ALA A 390 -16.89 4.35 102.57
CA ALA A 390 -16.01 5.35 103.16
C ALA A 390 -16.62 6.01 104.42
N ALA A 391 -17.93 6.23 104.46
CA ALA A 391 -18.63 6.75 105.63
C ALA A 391 -18.63 5.75 106.80
N GLU A 392 -18.88 4.48 106.52
CA GLU A 392 -18.82 3.38 107.49
C GLU A 392 -17.40 3.25 108.09
N VAL A 393 -16.36 3.27 107.26
CA VAL A 393 -14.96 3.26 107.73
C VAL A 393 -14.68 4.46 108.64
N ARG A 394 -15.12 5.66 108.25
CA ARG A 394 -15.01 6.87 109.11
C ARG A 394 -15.78 6.75 110.42
N GLN A 395 -16.90 6.02 110.44
CA GLN A 395 -17.63 5.75 111.67
C GLN A 395 -16.88 4.75 112.55
N GLN A 396 -16.38 3.66 111.99
CA GLN A 396 -15.56 2.68 112.72
C GLN A 396 -14.32 3.31 113.36
N VAL A 397 -13.64 4.22 112.63
CA VAL A 397 -12.51 4.98 113.19
C VAL A 397 -12.96 5.83 114.37
N ARG A 398 -14.10 6.53 114.27
CA ARG A 398 -14.66 7.34 115.37
C ARG A 398 -15.06 6.49 116.58
N GLU A 399 -15.61 5.30 116.36
CA GLU A 399 -15.99 4.37 117.44
C GLU A 399 -14.76 3.80 118.15
N LYS A 400 -13.77 3.31 117.38
CA LYS A 400 -12.49 2.86 117.95
C LYS A 400 -11.78 3.97 118.72
N GLU A 401 -11.84 5.22 118.23
CA GLU A 401 -11.30 6.37 118.95
C GLU A 401 -12.03 6.61 120.26
N LYS A 402 -13.37 6.56 120.27
CA LYS A 402 -14.17 6.68 121.50
C LYS A 402 -13.83 5.58 122.50
N ASP A 403 -13.69 4.35 122.06
CA ASP A 403 -13.35 3.22 122.94
C ASP A 403 -11.92 3.35 123.47
N ARG A 404 -10.97 3.82 122.65
CA ARG A 404 -9.62 4.15 123.10
C ARG A 404 -9.61 5.27 124.16
N ILE A 405 -10.42 6.32 123.96
CA ILE A 405 -10.57 7.40 124.94
C ILE A 405 -11.21 6.87 126.23
N LYS A 406 -12.26 6.05 126.14
CA LYS A 406 -12.89 5.43 127.31
C LYS A 406 -11.93 4.52 128.08
N ALA A 407 -11.18 3.67 127.40
CA ALA A 407 -10.18 2.80 128.02
C ALA A 407 -9.09 3.62 128.72
N ARG A 408 -8.63 4.70 128.07
CA ARG A 408 -7.69 5.66 128.66
C ARG A 408 -8.27 6.33 129.90
N ASN A 409 -9.52 6.81 129.84
CA ASN A 409 -10.20 7.42 130.98
C ASN A 409 -10.38 6.43 132.13
N ALA A 410 -10.80 5.19 131.85
CA ALA A 410 -10.94 4.13 132.85
C ALA A 410 -9.61 3.82 133.55
N PHE A 411 -8.50 3.75 132.80
CA PHE A 411 -7.17 3.59 133.37
C PHE A 411 -6.79 4.76 134.30
N PHE A 412 -7.08 6.00 133.91
CA PHE A 412 -6.85 7.16 134.78
C PHE A 412 -7.77 7.14 136.01
N GLU A 413 -9.03 6.75 135.88
CA GLU A 413 -9.97 6.61 136.99
C GLU A 413 -9.53 5.52 137.98
N GLU A 414 -9.06 4.38 137.51
CA GLU A 414 -8.44 3.33 138.34
C GLU A 414 -7.18 3.86 139.04
N GLY A 415 -6.34 4.62 138.33
CA GLY A 415 -5.18 5.30 138.91
C GLY A 415 -5.57 6.28 140.03
N ILE A 416 -6.63 7.08 139.83
CA ILE A 416 -7.17 7.99 140.85
C ILE A 416 -7.71 7.20 142.04
N LYS A 417 -8.45 6.10 141.83
CA LYS A 417 -8.95 5.23 142.90
C LYS A 417 -7.80 4.62 143.71
N LEU A 418 -6.76 4.12 143.05
CA LEU A 418 -5.58 3.59 143.73
C LEU A 418 -4.86 4.66 144.54
N ASP A 419 -4.71 5.88 144.02
CA ASP A 419 -4.12 7.00 144.78
C ASP A 419 -5.00 7.40 145.96
N GLN A 420 -6.33 7.45 145.79
CA GLN A 420 -7.28 7.69 146.88
C GLN A 420 -7.22 6.60 147.96
N GLU A 421 -7.19 5.33 147.58
CA GLU A 421 -7.02 4.21 148.51
C GLU A 421 -5.66 4.28 149.22
N ALA A 422 -4.58 4.60 148.51
CA ALA A 422 -3.25 4.76 149.09
C ALA A 422 -3.21 5.95 150.08
N ARG A 423 -3.86 7.07 149.76
CA ARG A 423 -4.03 8.21 150.66
C ARG A 423 -4.84 7.84 151.90
N ALA A 424 -5.96 7.13 151.73
CA ALA A 424 -6.77 6.66 152.85
C ALA A 424 -6.00 5.67 153.75
N ARG A 425 -5.21 4.76 153.16
CA ARG A 425 -4.32 3.86 153.92
C ARG A 425 -3.25 4.64 154.69
N ARG A 426 -2.63 5.65 154.06
CA ARG A 426 -1.67 6.55 154.72
C ARG A 426 -2.30 7.31 155.87
N GLN A 427 -3.47 7.90 155.66
CA GLN A 427 -4.22 8.60 156.71
C GLN A 427 -4.51 7.69 157.91
N LYS A 428 -5.01 6.46 157.67
CA LYS A 428 -5.23 5.46 158.73
C LYS A 428 -3.93 5.09 159.47
N LEU A 429 -2.82 4.92 158.75
CA LEU A 429 -1.52 4.64 159.36
C LEU A 429 -1.05 5.82 160.21
N ASP A 430 -1.20 7.05 159.74
CA ASP A 430 -0.80 8.25 160.47
C ASP A 430 -1.69 8.47 161.71
N GLU A 431 -2.98 8.16 161.64
CA GLU A 431 -3.88 8.10 162.80
C GLU A 431 -3.42 7.07 163.84
N ILE A 432 -3.06 5.85 163.41
CA ILE A 432 -2.52 4.81 164.32
C ILE A 432 -1.20 5.26 164.94
N LYS A 433 -0.29 5.83 164.14
CA LYS A 433 1.01 6.35 164.62
C LYS A 433 0.80 7.45 165.66
N ARG A 434 -0.13 8.39 165.43
CA ARG A 434 -0.50 9.43 166.41
C ARG A 434 -1.08 8.82 167.69
N ARG A 435 -1.99 7.86 167.56
CA ARG A 435 -2.56 7.17 168.73
C ARG A 435 -1.48 6.45 169.55
N LYS A 436 -0.58 5.72 168.89
CA LYS A 436 0.52 5.01 169.55
C LYS A 436 1.55 5.95 170.18
N LEU A 437 1.84 7.09 169.56
CA LEU A 437 2.65 8.15 170.17
C LEU A 437 1.98 8.72 171.43
N GLN A 438 0.65 8.90 171.42
CA GLN A 438 -0.08 9.33 172.60
C GLN A 438 -0.06 8.25 173.69
N GLU A 439 -0.30 6.98 173.35
CA GLU A 439 -0.18 5.85 174.28
C GLU A 439 1.23 5.78 174.92
N LEU A 440 2.30 6.07 174.18
CA LEU A 440 3.67 6.12 174.72
C LEU A 440 3.88 7.28 175.71
N LYS A 441 3.28 8.44 175.44
CA LYS A 441 3.30 9.59 176.37
C LYS A 441 2.52 9.26 177.65
N ASP A 442 1.33 8.67 177.51
CA ASP A 442 0.46 8.33 178.63
C ASP A 442 1.07 7.21 179.51
N ALA A 443 1.88 6.31 178.93
CA ALA A 443 2.63 5.28 179.64
C ALA A 443 3.85 5.80 180.44
N GLY A 444 4.10 7.13 180.45
CA GLY A 444 5.13 7.77 181.27
C GLY A 444 6.54 7.77 180.66
N VAL A 445 6.67 7.55 179.34
CA VAL A 445 7.97 7.62 178.65
C VAL A 445 8.43 9.09 178.52
N PRO A 446 9.66 9.46 178.94
CA PRO A 446 10.15 10.83 178.84
C PRO A 446 10.10 11.41 177.41
N ASP A 447 9.69 12.67 177.29
CA ASP A 447 9.42 13.37 176.01
C ASP A 447 10.57 13.31 175.00
N LYS A 448 11.83 13.23 175.47
CA LYS A 448 13.01 13.12 174.61
C LYS A 448 12.90 11.92 173.64
N TYR A 449 12.45 10.77 174.11
CA TYR A 449 12.33 9.56 173.29
C TYR A 449 11.04 9.57 172.45
N CYS A 450 9.94 10.11 172.97
CA CYS A 450 8.71 10.30 172.21
C CYS A 450 8.92 11.22 170.99
N ASN A 451 9.73 12.27 171.13
CA ASN A 451 10.08 13.20 170.06
C ASN A 451 10.97 12.58 168.98
N GLU A 452 11.87 11.65 169.33
CA GLU A 452 12.65 10.88 168.35
C GLU A 452 11.77 9.95 167.52
N VAL A 453 10.81 9.28 168.16
CA VAL A 453 9.83 8.41 167.47
C VAL A 453 8.91 9.24 166.58
N ALA A 454 8.46 10.42 167.03
CA ALA A 454 7.66 11.35 166.22
C ALA A 454 8.40 11.82 164.97
N ARG A 455 9.68 12.21 165.08
CA ARG A 455 10.51 12.57 163.92
C ARG A 455 10.64 11.41 162.92
N ARG A 456 10.77 10.18 163.41
CA ARG A 456 10.91 9.00 162.54
C ARG A 456 9.60 8.59 161.86
N ILE A 457 8.46 8.95 162.46
CA ILE A 457 7.11 8.76 161.93
C ILE A 457 6.76 9.78 160.84
N GLU A 458 7.16 11.03 161.02
CA GLU A 458 6.95 12.15 160.08
C GLU A 458 7.97 12.17 158.93
N ALA A 459 9.09 11.46 159.07
CA ALA A 459 10.05 11.31 157.99
C ALA A 459 9.37 10.66 156.76
N PRO A 460 9.48 11.27 155.56
CA PRO A 460 8.93 10.66 154.35
C PRO A 460 9.59 9.29 154.12
N PRO A 461 8.85 8.31 153.55
CA PRO A 461 9.46 7.03 153.21
C PRO A 461 10.66 7.26 152.28
N PRO A 462 11.76 6.52 152.45
CA PRO A 462 12.92 6.67 151.59
C PRO A 462 12.49 6.49 150.13
N SER A 463 12.83 7.45 149.28
CA SER A 463 12.51 7.37 147.86
C SER A 463 13.19 6.13 147.28
N LEU A 464 12.41 5.25 146.64
CA LEU A 464 12.93 4.08 145.91
C LEU A 464 13.86 4.44 144.73
N SER A 465 14.03 5.74 144.44
CA SER A 465 14.96 6.28 143.44
C SER A 465 16.46 6.22 143.81
N ARG A 466 16.83 5.60 144.95
CA ARG A 466 18.23 5.54 145.41
C ARG A 466 18.75 4.11 145.65
N MET A 467 18.07 3.10 145.10
CA MET A 467 18.48 1.68 145.19
C MET A 467 18.82 1.03 143.84
N TYR A 468 19.02 1.81 142.77
CA TYR A 468 19.68 1.36 141.53
C TYR A 468 20.52 2.47 140.95
#